data_AF-A0A1S4C8I2-F1
#
_entry.id   AF-A0A1S4C8I2-F1
#
_cell.length_a   1.000
_cell.length_b   1.000
_cell.length_c   1.000
_cell.angle_alpha   90.00
_cell.angle_beta   90.00
_cell.angle_gamma   90.00
#
_symmetry.space_group_name_H-M   'P 1'
#
loop_
_entity.id
_entity.type
_entity.pdbx_description
1 polymer ?
#
loop_
_entity_poly.entity_id
_entity_poly.type
_entity_poly.pdbx_seq_one_letter_code
_entity_poly.pdbx_strand_id
1 'polypeptide(L)'
;MIPVAANDVAFSTHAVALTAFTLFQIVIYDRGNQKVSKTAIAIVTVAWLSVAVCVFVSFPKHSWLWLVSCFNTLQVVMTIIKYIPQVVMNFRRKSTIGFSIGNILLDLFGGLTNYGQMAVQSIDQHSWVNFYGNIGKTLLSLVSIFFDNLFIVQHYVLYPSRKEVASLDFDVVSKNPLLKSSDHPHTLL
;
A
#
# COMPACT_ATOMS: atom_id res chain seq x y z
N MET A 1 -17.89 3.14 -26.95
CA MET A 1 -17.68 1.88 -26.20
C MET A 1 -16.53 2.17 -25.23
N ILE A 2 -16.71 1.98 -23.91
CA ILE A 2 -15.61 2.16 -22.95
C ILE A 2 -14.76 0.90 -23.05
N PRO A 3 -13.59 0.93 -23.70
CA PRO A 3 -12.82 -0.27 -23.89
C PRO A 3 -12.07 -0.50 -22.58
N VAL A 4 -12.40 -1.58 -21.86
CA VAL A 4 -11.45 -2.15 -20.91
C VAL A 4 -10.23 -2.53 -21.73
N ALA A 5 -9.12 -1.84 -21.50
CA ALA A 5 -7.95 -2.00 -22.32
C ALA A 5 -7.15 -3.24 -21.88
N ALA A 6 -6.37 -3.83 -22.78
CA ALA A 6 -5.59 -5.04 -22.45
C ALA A 6 -4.64 -4.81 -21.25
N ASN A 7 -4.12 -3.59 -21.11
CA ASN A 7 -3.29 -3.22 -19.97
C ASN A 7 -4.08 -3.14 -18.65
N ASP A 8 -5.39 -2.85 -18.68
CA ASP A 8 -6.25 -2.91 -17.48
C ASP A 8 -6.38 -4.35 -16.98
N VAL A 9 -6.49 -5.30 -17.91
CA VAL A 9 -6.56 -6.74 -17.60
C VAL A 9 -5.22 -7.23 -17.08
N ALA A 10 -4.12 -6.88 -17.73
CA ALA A 10 -2.77 -7.25 -17.28
C ALA A 10 -2.47 -6.70 -15.89
N PHE A 11 -2.79 -5.43 -15.64
CA PHE A 11 -2.61 -4.78 -14.33
C PHE A 11 -3.42 -5.49 -13.24
N SER A 12 -4.71 -5.76 -13.49
CA SER A 12 -5.59 -6.43 -12.53
C SER A 12 -5.13 -7.86 -12.24
N THR A 13 -4.66 -8.58 -13.26
CA THR A 13 -4.13 -9.95 -13.12
C THR A 13 -2.86 -9.96 -12.26
N HIS A 14 -1.94 -9.03 -12.52
CA HIS A 14 -0.74 -8.84 -11.72
C HIS A 14 -1.07 -8.50 -10.27
N ALA A 15 -2.02 -7.59 -10.03
CA ALA A 15 -2.47 -7.21 -8.71
C ALA A 15 -3.06 -8.39 -7.92
N VAL A 16 -3.85 -9.25 -8.57
CA VAL A 16 -4.38 -10.49 -7.97
C VAL A 16 -3.24 -11.44 -7.61
N ALA A 17 -2.26 -11.63 -8.48
CA ALA A 17 -1.11 -12.51 -8.22
C ALA A 17 -0.28 -12.02 -7.02
N LEU A 18 0.05 -10.72 -6.95
CA LEU A 18 0.75 -10.14 -5.81
C LEU A 18 -0.08 -10.22 -4.52
N THR A 19 -1.39 -10.00 -4.61
CA THR A 19 -2.29 -10.13 -3.45
C THR A 19 -2.32 -11.58 -2.95
N ALA A 20 -2.41 -12.57 -3.83
CA ALA A 20 -2.35 -13.98 -3.46
C ALA A 20 -1.01 -14.34 -2.80
N PHE A 21 0.10 -13.83 -3.34
CA PHE A 21 1.43 -14.02 -2.75
C PHE A 21 1.54 -13.40 -1.36
N THR A 22 1.04 -12.18 -1.15
CA THR A 22 1.04 -11.55 0.18
C THR A 22 0.13 -12.27 1.17
N LEU A 23 -1.03 -12.77 0.74
CA LEU A 23 -1.91 -13.61 1.58
C LEU A 23 -1.21 -14.89 2.01
N PHE A 24 -0.48 -15.55 1.11
CA PHE A 24 0.33 -16.72 1.43
C PHE A 24 1.42 -16.38 2.47
N GLN A 25 2.13 -15.26 2.30
CA GLN A 25 3.12 -14.78 3.27
C GLN A 25 2.51 -14.53 4.66
N ILE A 26 1.31 -13.95 4.73
CA ILE A 26 0.58 -13.71 6.00
C ILE A 26 0.26 -15.02 6.74
N VAL A 27 0.06 -16.13 6.02
CA VAL A 27 -0.22 -17.44 6.62
C VAL A 27 1.05 -18.09 7.18
N ILE A 28 2.20 -17.90 6.54
CA ILE A 28 3.46 -18.56 6.90
C ILE A 28 4.28 -17.77 7.94
N TYR A 29 4.37 -16.44 7.80
CA TYR A 29 5.19 -15.64 8.70
C TYR A 29 4.56 -15.46 10.08
N ASP A 30 5.40 -15.31 11.10
CA ASP A 30 4.95 -15.11 12.47
C ASP A 30 4.17 -13.80 12.61
N ARG A 31 3.01 -13.90 13.25
CA ARG A 31 2.06 -12.80 13.49
C ARG A 31 2.12 -12.30 14.94
N GLY A 32 2.83 -13.01 15.81
CA GLY A 32 2.87 -12.72 17.25
C GLY A 32 1.47 -12.59 17.84
N ASN A 33 1.23 -11.51 18.60
CA ASN A 33 -0.06 -11.23 19.26
C ASN A 33 -1.02 -10.37 18.42
N GLN A 34 -0.76 -10.18 17.12
CA GLN A 34 -1.63 -9.36 16.27
C GLN A 34 -2.98 -10.04 16.03
N LYS A 35 -4.07 -9.32 16.34
CA LYS A 35 -5.45 -9.77 16.11
C LYS A 35 -6.10 -8.90 15.05
N VAL A 36 -6.97 -9.50 14.24
CA VAL A 36 -7.77 -8.75 13.26
C VAL A 36 -8.80 -7.90 13.99
N SER A 37 -8.87 -6.60 13.66
CA SER A 37 -9.84 -5.69 14.25
C SER A 37 -11.27 -6.11 13.89
N LYS A 38 -12.17 -6.11 14.88
CA LYS A 38 -13.61 -6.39 14.67
C LYS A 38 -14.24 -5.41 13.67
N THR A 39 -13.80 -4.15 13.68
CA THR A 39 -14.25 -3.14 12.72
C THR A 39 -13.81 -3.49 11.30
N ALA A 40 -12.57 -3.98 11.12
CA ALA A 40 -12.09 -4.41 9.81
C ALA A 40 -12.87 -5.62 9.29
N ILE A 41 -13.18 -6.59 10.16
CA ILE A 41 -14.02 -7.74 9.81
C ILE A 41 -15.40 -7.26 9.35
N ALA A 42 -16.07 -6.39 10.11
CA ALA A 42 -17.38 -5.87 9.74
C ALA A 42 -17.37 -5.16 8.38
N ILE A 43 -16.39 -4.30 8.11
CA ILE A 43 -16.22 -3.61 6.82
C ILE A 43 -16.05 -4.63 5.68
N VAL A 44 -15.16 -5.61 5.85
CA VAL A 44 -14.90 -6.64 4.83
C VAL A 44 -16.13 -7.51 4.59
N THR A 45 -16.89 -7.86 5.62
CA THR A 45 -18.17 -8.59 5.48
C THR A 45 -19.17 -7.78 4.66
N VAL A 46 -19.36 -6.49 4.94
CA VAL A 46 -20.25 -5.62 4.16
C VAL A 46 -19.77 -5.50 2.70
N ALA A 47 -18.46 -5.43 2.47
CA ALA A 47 -17.88 -5.40 1.13
C ALA A 47 -18.26 -6.65 0.32
N TRP A 48 -18.04 -7.83 0.90
CA TRP A 48 -18.33 -9.10 0.25
C TRP A 48 -19.83 -9.32 0.02
N LEU A 49 -20.68 -8.90 0.96
CA LEU A 49 -22.13 -8.90 0.76
C LEU A 49 -22.53 -7.99 -0.41
N SER A 50 -21.95 -6.80 -0.51
CA SER A 50 -22.19 -5.88 -1.63
C SER A 50 -21.78 -6.50 -2.96
N VAL A 51 -20.63 -7.19 -3.02
CA VAL A 51 -20.17 -7.95 -4.20
C VAL A 51 -21.19 -9.03 -4.57
N ALA A 52 -21.63 -9.84 -3.60
CA ALA A 52 -22.58 -10.92 -3.84
C ALA A 52 -23.92 -10.40 -4.40
N VAL A 53 -24.45 -9.31 -3.84
CA VAL A 53 -25.66 -8.65 -4.34
C VAL A 53 -25.47 -8.16 -5.78
N CYS A 54 -24.36 -7.49 -6.08
CA CYS A 54 -24.08 -7.00 -7.44
C CYS A 54 -24.01 -8.15 -8.45
N VAL A 55 -23.35 -9.25 -8.10
CA VAL A 55 -23.26 -10.45 -8.96
C VAL A 55 -24.65 -11.04 -9.21
N PHE A 56 -25.44 -11.22 -8.15
CA PHE A 56 -26.80 -11.79 -8.26
C PHE A 56 -27.72 -10.93 -9.14
N VAL A 57 -27.63 -9.60 -9.03
CA VAL A 57 -28.39 -8.67 -9.87
C VAL A 57 -27.91 -8.68 -11.33
N SER A 58 -26.60 -8.78 -11.54
CA SER A 58 -26.00 -8.76 -12.88
C SER A 58 -26.24 -10.05 -13.66
N PHE A 59 -26.26 -11.20 -12.99
CA PHE A 59 -26.34 -12.52 -13.63
C PHE A 59 -27.55 -12.68 -14.58
N PRO A 60 -28.81 -12.42 -14.16
CA PRO A 60 -29.97 -12.58 -15.04
C PRO A 60 -30.06 -11.50 -16.13
N LYS A 61 -29.43 -10.34 -15.93
CA LYS A 61 -29.48 -9.20 -16.86
C LYS A 61 -28.31 -9.17 -17.85
N HIS A 62 -27.37 -10.11 -17.76
CA HIS A 62 -26.10 -10.14 -18.52
C HIS A 62 -25.35 -8.79 -18.54
N SER A 63 -25.50 -7.99 -17.48
CA SER A 63 -25.04 -6.60 -17.44
C SER A 63 -23.61 -6.48 -16.91
N TRP A 64 -22.67 -7.16 -17.56
CA TRP A 64 -21.28 -7.30 -17.09
C TRP A 64 -20.53 -5.97 -16.91
N LEU A 65 -20.74 -5.00 -17.81
CA LEU A 65 -20.11 -3.68 -17.69
C LEU A 65 -20.61 -2.91 -16.45
N TRP A 66 -21.89 -3.06 -16.12
CA TRP A 66 -22.45 -2.49 -14.90
C TRP A 66 -21.82 -3.14 -13.66
N LEU A 67 -21.66 -4.47 -13.66
CA LEU A 67 -20.99 -5.19 -12.58
C LEU A 67 -19.55 -4.72 -12.36
N VAL A 68 -18.78 -4.56 -13.45
CA VAL A 68 -17.41 -4.01 -13.39
C VAL A 68 -17.42 -2.59 -12.84
N SER A 69 -18.39 -1.75 -13.23
CA SER A 69 -18.53 -0.39 -12.68
C SER A 69 -18.83 -0.40 -11.17
N CYS A 70 -19.66 -1.33 -10.70
CA CYS A 70 -19.91 -1.53 -9.28
C CYS A 70 -18.63 -1.93 -8.53
N PHE A 71 -17.85 -2.86 -9.08
CA PHE A 71 -16.58 -3.29 -8.48
C PHE A 71 -15.53 -2.16 -8.45
N ASN A 72 -15.39 -1.38 -9.52
CA ASN A 72 -14.52 -0.21 -9.54
C ASN A 72 -14.92 0.80 -8.47
N THR A 73 -16.22 1.05 -8.31
CA THR A 73 -16.73 1.97 -7.28
C THR A 73 -16.40 1.45 -5.87
N LEU A 74 -16.65 0.16 -5.62
CA LEU A 74 -16.32 -0.48 -4.35
C LEU A 74 -14.82 -0.41 -4.06
N GLN A 75 -13.98 -0.60 -5.08
CA GLN A 75 -12.52 -0.51 -4.96
C GLN A 75 -12.07 0.90 -4.53
N VAL A 76 -12.61 1.96 -5.15
CA VAL A 76 -12.33 3.35 -4.75
C VAL A 76 -12.69 3.57 -3.28
N VAL A 77 -13.89 3.13 -2.86
CA VAL A 77 -14.36 3.27 -1.47
C VAL A 77 -13.45 2.52 -0.50
N MET A 78 -13.09 1.27 -0.82
CA MET A 78 -12.19 0.45 0.00
C MET A 78 -10.80 1.06 0.13
N THR A 79 -10.28 1.69 -0.93
CA THR A 79 -9.00 2.39 -0.90
C THR A 79 -9.01 3.55 0.09
N ILE A 80 -10.08 4.34 0.12
CA ILE A 80 -10.21 5.44 1.10
C ILE A 80 -10.30 4.87 2.52
N ILE A 81 -11.16 3.87 2.73
CA ILE A 81 -11.38 3.24 4.04
C ILE A 81 -10.11 2.65 4.62
N LYS A 82 -9.23 2.05 3.80
CA LYS A 82 -7.96 1.46 4.27
C LYS A 82 -6.87 2.51 4.48
N TYR A 83 -6.81 3.55 3.65
CA TYR A 83 -5.73 4.54 3.70
C TYR A 83 -5.90 5.55 4.83
N ILE A 84 -7.11 6.00 5.16
CA ILE A 84 -7.33 6.95 6.26
C ILE A 84 -6.80 6.41 7.61
N PRO A 85 -7.16 5.19 8.07
CA PRO A 85 -6.62 4.64 9.31
C PRO A 85 -5.11 4.50 9.30
N GLN A 86 -4.52 4.17 8.14
CA GLN A 86 -3.07 4.06 8.00
C GLN A 86 -2.39 5.42 8.18
N VAL A 87 -2.90 6.48 7.54
CA VAL A 87 -2.39 7.86 7.70
C VAL A 87 -2.47 8.27 9.16
N VAL A 88 -3.62 8.02 9.82
CA VAL A 88 -3.82 8.35 11.25
C VAL A 88 -2.88 7.53 12.14
N MET A 89 -2.69 6.24 11.84
CA MET A 89 -1.81 5.37 12.61
C MET A 89 -0.34 5.83 12.53
N ASN A 90 0.13 6.16 11.32
CA ASN A 90 1.47 6.74 11.12
C ASN A 90 1.61 8.05 11.91
N PHE A 91 0.59 8.91 11.87
CA PHE A 91 0.60 10.17 12.61
C PHE A 91 0.62 9.98 14.13
N ARG A 92 -0.13 9.01 14.66
CA ARG A 92 -0.19 8.70 16.10
C ARG A 92 1.09 8.05 16.61
N ARG A 93 1.68 7.15 15.82
CA ARG A 93 2.94 6.46 16.17
C ARG A 93 4.17 7.33 15.98
N LYS A 94 4.08 8.40 15.19
CA LYS A 94 5.21 9.22 14.75
C LYS A 94 6.32 8.38 14.11
N SER A 95 5.93 7.29 13.44
CA SER A 95 6.83 6.32 12.85
C SER A 95 6.13 5.57 11.72
N THR A 96 6.89 5.26 10.67
CA THR A 96 6.51 4.44 9.52
C THR A 96 7.31 3.13 9.46
N ILE A 97 7.96 2.72 10.56
CA ILE A 97 8.70 1.45 10.63
C ILE A 97 7.73 0.27 10.46
N GLY A 98 8.11 -0.69 9.60
CA GLY A 98 7.27 -1.83 9.23
C GLY A 98 6.23 -1.55 8.14
N PHE A 99 6.12 -0.30 7.66
CA PHE A 99 5.30 0.06 6.52
C PHE A 99 6.13 -0.02 5.23
N SER A 100 5.64 -0.77 4.23
CA SER A 100 6.36 -0.98 2.96
C SER A 100 6.29 0.28 2.07
N ILE A 101 7.23 1.20 2.25
CA ILE A 101 7.31 2.42 1.44
C ILE A 101 7.59 2.13 -0.04
N GLY A 102 8.32 1.04 -0.34
CA GLY A 102 8.58 0.62 -1.72
C GLY A 102 7.30 0.31 -2.49
N ASN A 103 6.33 -0.36 -1.86
CA ASN A 103 5.04 -0.63 -2.49
C ASN A 103 4.26 0.67 -2.78
N ILE A 104 4.35 1.67 -1.90
CA ILE A 104 3.71 2.97 -2.10
C ILE A 104 4.33 3.73 -3.27
N LEU A 105 5.66 3.68 -3.42
CA LEU A 105 6.33 4.29 -4.58
C LEU A 105 5.93 3.62 -5.90
N LEU A 106 5.76 2.29 -5.88
CA LEU A 106 5.26 1.54 -7.03
C LEU A 106 3.79 1.84 -7.33
N ASP A 107 2.93 1.98 -6.31
CA ASP A 107 1.52 2.38 -6.47
C ASP A 107 1.43 3.79 -7.08
N LEU A 108 2.24 4.73 -6.58
CA LEU A 108 2.32 6.09 -7.13
C LEU A 108 2.73 6.07 -8.61
N PHE A 109 3.78 5.31 -8.96
CA PHE A 109 4.23 5.18 -10.33
C PHE A 109 3.14 4.54 -11.22
N GLY A 110 2.45 3.52 -10.72
CA GLY A 110 1.30 2.90 -11.37
C GLY A 110 0.16 3.90 -11.61
N GLY A 111 -0.16 4.71 -10.61
CA GLY A 111 -1.18 5.76 -10.70
C GLY A 111 -0.84 6.83 -11.74
N LEU A 112 0.40 7.32 -11.72
CA LEU A 112 0.90 8.32 -12.69
C LEU A 112 0.90 7.76 -14.12
N THR A 113 1.40 6.54 -14.32
CA THR A 113 1.40 5.90 -15.64
C THR A 113 -0.01 5.60 -16.15
N ASN A 114 -0.94 5.21 -15.25
CA ASN A 114 -2.35 5.06 -15.57
C ASN A 114 -2.99 6.38 -16.02
N TYR A 115 -2.73 7.49 -15.32
CA TYR A 115 -3.18 8.83 -15.76
C TYR A 115 -2.57 9.23 -17.10
N GLY A 116 -1.27 8.99 -17.29
CA GLY A 116 -0.57 9.26 -18.55
C GLY A 116 -1.16 8.49 -19.73
N GLN A 117 -1.45 7.19 -19.54
CA GLN A 117 -2.15 6.38 -20.53
C GLN A 117 -3.49 7.00 -20.94
N MET A 118 -4.32 7.37 -19.96
CA MET A 118 -5.63 7.96 -20.22
C MET A 118 -5.53 9.33 -20.92
N ALA A 119 -4.50 10.11 -20.60
CA ALA A 119 -4.19 11.37 -21.28
C ALA A 119 -3.82 11.13 -22.75
N VAL A 120 -2.89 10.22 -23.03
CA VAL A 120 -2.46 9.88 -24.40
C VAL A 120 -3.63 9.36 -25.22
N GLN A 121 -4.45 8.46 -24.67
CA GLN A 121 -5.65 7.95 -25.37
C GLN A 121 -6.68 9.05 -25.64
N SER A 122 -6.82 10.02 -24.74
CA SER A 122 -7.77 11.12 -24.93
C SER A 122 -7.30 12.10 -26.01
N ILE A 123 -5.98 12.29 -26.13
CA ILE A 123 -5.38 13.07 -27.22
C ILE A 123 -5.61 12.35 -28.55
N ASP A 124 -5.30 11.06 -28.62
CA ASP A 124 -5.45 10.23 -29.83
C ASP A 124 -6.90 10.15 -30.33
N GLN A 125 -7.86 9.99 -29.41
CA GLN A 125 -9.29 9.93 -29.73
C GLN A 125 -9.96 11.29 -29.90
N HIS A 126 -9.21 12.39 -29.74
CA HIS A 126 -9.72 13.77 -29.65
C HIS A 126 -10.93 13.90 -28.71
N SER A 127 -10.92 13.16 -27.60
CA SER A 127 -12.09 13.00 -26.73
C SER A 127 -11.68 12.63 -25.30
N TRP A 128 -12.34 13.24 -24.33
CA TRP A 128 -12.11 12.98 -22.89
C TRP A 128 -12.89 11.79 -22.34
N VAL A 129 -13.54 10.99 -23.21
CA VAL A 129 -14.35 9.83 -22.82
C VAL A 129 -13.58 8.86 -21.91
N ASN A 130 -12.26 8.74 -22.06
CA ASN A 130 -11.47 7.85 -21.19
C ASN A 130 -11.52 8.30 -19.72
N PHE A 131 -11.58 9.60 -19.45
CA PHE A 131 -11.63 10.15 -18.10
C PHE A 131 -13.02 10.05 -17.45
N TYR A 132 -14.07 10.44 -18.15
CA TYR A 132 -15.44 10.45 -17.57
C TYR A 132 -16.20 9.14 -17.80
N GLY A 133 -15.90 8.43 -18.89
CA GLY A 133 -16.51 7.13 -19.21
C GLY A 133 -16.09 6.03 -18.25
N ASN A 134 -14.90 6.13 -17.64
CA ASN A 134 -14.45 5.24 -16.58
C ASN A 134 -14.08 6.03 -15.31
N ILE A 135 -15.09 6.67 -14.72
CA ILE A 135 -14.88 7.52 -13.54
C ILE A 135 -14.27 6.76 -12.35
N GLY A 136 -14.56 5.46 -12.20
CA GLY A 136 -13.97 4.63 -11.15
C GLY A 136 -12.46 4.50 -11.28
N LYS A 137 -11.96 4.25 -12.50
CA LYS A 137 -10.51 4.20 -12.78
C LYS A 137 -9.82 5.56 -12.55
N THR A 138 -10.44 6.64 -13.01
CA THR A 138 -9.95 8.01 -12.82
C THR A 138 -9.85 8.38 -11.34
N LEU A 139 -10.94 8.13 -10.58
CA LEU A 139 -11.01 8.40 -9.15
C LEU A 139 -10.03 7.52 -8.37
N LEU A 140 -9.92 6.23 -8.71
CA LEU A 140 -9.00 5.33 -8.03
C LEU A 140 -7.56 5.82 -8.13
N SER A 141 -7.13 6.18 -9.34
CA SER A 141 -5.77 6.69 -9.53
C SER A 141 -5.56 8.03 -8.81
N LEU A 142 -6.55 8.92 -8.80
CA LEU A 142 -6.44 10.22 -8.12
C LEU A 142 -6.28 10.03 -6.61
N VAL A 143 -7.13 9.19 -6.03
CA VAL A 143 -7.12 8.88 -4.60
C VAL A 143 -5.82 8.18 -4.21
N SER A 144 -5.33 7.21 -5.00
CA SER A 144 -4.03 6.57 -4.73
C SER A 144 -2.90 7.59 -4.74
N ILE A 145 -2.75 8.36 -5.82
CA ILE A 145 -1.69 9.37 -5.93
C ILE A 145 -1.73 10.33 -4.73
N PHE A 146 -2.91 10.80 -4.33
CA PHE A 146 -3.05 11.68 -3.17
C PHE A 146 -2.55 11.03 -1.88
N PHE A 147 -3.00 9.83 -1.55
CA PHE A 147 -2.58 9.13 -0.33
C PHE A 147 -1.12 8.67 -0.37
N ASP A 148 -0.61 8.29 -1.53
CA ASP A 148 0.79 7.91 -1.70
C ASP A 148 1.72 9.09 -1.41
N ASN A 149 1.38 10.28 -1.90
CA ASN A 149 2.10 11.50 -1.55
C ASN A 149 2.06 11.77 -0.04
N LEU A 150 0.91 11.59 0.62
CA LEU A 150 0.82 11.69 2.08
C LEU A 150 1.73 10.68 2.79
N PHE A 151 1.75 9.43 2.34
CA PHE A 151 2.60 8.39 2.93
C PHE A 151 4.09 8.66 2.71
N ILE A 152 4.47 9.16 1.54
CA ILE A 152 5.84 9.57 1.21
C ILE A 152 6.28 10.73 2.12
N VAL A 153 5.43 11.75 2.28
CA VAL A 153 5.69 12.86 3.20
C VAL A 153 5.81 12.35 4.65
N GLN A 154 4.90 11.46 5.08
CA GLN A 154 4.99 10.87 6.41
C GLN A 154 6.29 10.09 6.62
N HIS A 155 6.75 9.33 5.62
CA HIS A 155 7.92 8.47 5.75
C HIS A 155 9.25 9.21 5.63
N TYR A 156 9.41 10.10 4.65
CA TYR A 156 10.69 10.75 4.38
C TYR A 156 10.86 12.13 5.03
N VAL A 157 9.77 12.84 5.30
CA VAL A 157 9.82 14.22 5.80
C VAL A 157 9.46 14.28 7.29
N LEU A 158 8.31 13.72 7.68
CA LEU A 158 7.81 13.86 9.06
C LEU A 158 8.41 12.84 10.02
N TYR A 159 8.53 11.58 9.60
CA TYR A 159 9.01 10.47 10.42
C TYR A 159 10.19 9.74 9.77
N PRO A 160 11.24 10.45 9.31
CA PRO A 160 12.41 9.81 8.77
C PRO A 160 12.99 8.87 9.81
N SER A 161 13.07 7.59 9.47
CA SER A 161 13.66 6.60 10.34
C SER A 161 15.13 6.97 10.52
N ARG A 162 15.49 7.43 11.73
CA ARG A 162 16.88 7.76 12.08
C ARG A 162 17.64 6.44 12.11
N LYS A 163 18.15 6.01 10.96
CA LYS A 163 19.01 4.83 10.87
C LYS A 163 20.20 5.04 11.84
N GLU A 164 20.22 4.25 12.91
CA GLU A 164 21.45 3.62 13.39
C GLU A 164 22.64 4.50 13.80
N VAL A 165 22.42 5.75 14.25
CA VAL A 165 23.51 6.49 14.93
C VAL A 165 23.79 5.92 16.34
N ALA A 166 22.94 5.03 16.87
CA ALA A 166 23.12 4.43 18.19
C ALA A 166 23.62 2.97 18.20
N SER A 167 23.42 2.19 17.12
CA SER A 167 23.95 0.81 17.06
C SER A 167 25.44 0.79 16.76
N LEU A 168 25.94 1.74 15.95
CA LEU A 168 27.38 1.93 15.76
C LEU A 168 28.08 2.40 17.04
N ASP A 169 27.42 3.21 17.87
CA ASP A 169 28.03 3.69 19.12
C ASP A 169 28.08 2.59 20.19
N PHE A 170 27.08 1.69 20.23
CA PHE A 170 27.12 0.53 21.14
C PHE A 170 28.17 -0.51 20.73
N ASP A 171 28.35 -0.76 19.43
CA ASP A 171 29.39 -1.68 18.93
C ASP A 171 30.81 -1.09 19.07
N VAL A 172 30.95 0.24 19.03
CA VAL A 172 32.24 0.93 19.27
C VAL A 172 32.56 1.00 20.76
N VAL A 173 31.58 1.25 21.64
CA VAL A 173 31.77 1.22 23.09
C VAL A 173 32.05 -0.20 23.60
N SER A 174 31.43 -1.23 23.02
CA SER A 174 31.69 -2.63 23.39
C SER A 174 33.06 -3.15 22.93
N LYS A 175 33.70 -2.50 21.94
CA LYS A 175 35.01 -2.92 21.39
C LYS A 175 36.21 -2.22 22.02
N ASN A 176 36.02 -1.22 22.89
CA ASN A 176 37.09 -0.57 23.63
C ASN A 176 37.21 -1.21 25.02
N PRO A 177 38.13 -2.17 25.24
CA PRO A 177 38.19 -2.93 26.48
C PRO A 177 38.77 -2.08 27.60
N LEU A 178 38.05 -2.01 28.70
CA LEU A 178 38.55 -1.61 30.01
C LEU A 178 39.60 -2.60 30.51
N LEU A 179 40.87 -2.44 30.15
CA LEU A 179 41.99 -3.01 30.92
C LEU A 179 43.15 -2.01 30.97
N LYS A 180 42.99 -1.01 31.85
CA LYS A 180 44.12 -0.38 32.52
C LYS A 180 44.50 -1.30 33.69
N SER A 181 45.48 -2.19 33.51
CA SER A 181 46.15 -2.84 34.65
C SER A 181 47.44 -2.06 34.95
N SER A 182 47.37 -1.17 35.92
CA SER A 182 48.53 -0.78 36.70
C SER A 182 48.78 -1.89 37.72
N ASP A 183 49.95 -2.53 37.71
CA ASP A 183 50.66 -2.92 38.93
C ASP A 183 52.12 -3.28 38.62
N HIS A 184 53.00 -2.82 39.50
CA HIS A 184 54.46 -2.81 39.41
C HIS A 184 55.10 -4.21 39.58
N PRO A 185 56.33 -4.42 39.08
CA PRO A 185 57.03 -5.71 39.15
C PRO A 185 57.66 -5.97 40.52
N HIS A 186 57.46 -7.17 41.06
CA HIS A 186 58.28 -7.73 42.14
C HIS A 186 59.59 -8.28 41.57
N THR A 187 60.71 -7.68 41.96
CA THR A 187 62.07 -8.16 41.66
C THR A 187 62.47 -9.27 42.63
N LEU A 188 63.06 -10.33 42.08
CA LEU A 188 63.72 -11.43 42.76
C LEU A 188 64.96 -10.97 43.55
N LEU A 189 65.02 -11.30 44.85
CA LEU A 189 66.14 -11.92 45.59
C LEU A 189 65.78 -12.10 47.06
#